data_AF-A0A401IRW2-F1
#
_entry.id   AF-A0A401IRW2-F1
#
_cell.length_a   1.000
_cell.length_b   1.000
_cell.length_c   1.000
_cell.angle_alpha   90.00
_cell.angle_beta   90.00
_cell.angle_gamma   90.00
#
_symmetry.space_group_name_H-M   'P 1'
#
loop_
_entity.id
_entity.type
_entity.pdbx_description
1 polymer ?
#
loop_
_entity_poly.entity_id
_entity_poly.type
_entity_poly.pdbx_seq_one_letter_code
_entity_poly.pdbx_strand_id
1 'polypeptide(L)'
;MDPNYDDGLNGYRLLAEFPDYDLYVNDDNAVIQRFNEGIANSWQEFDLDFAFDQEDMETLKKAIKLYQSSDPIQAEKIKKEIEVEILGEVDE
;
A
#
# COMPACT_ATOMS: atom_id res chain seq x y z
N MET A 1 -11.12 12.52 23.30
CA MET A 1 -10.58 11.47 22.42
C MET A 1 -11.73 10.52 22.20
N ASP A 2 -12.40 10.66 21.05
CA ASP A 2 -13.48 9.77 20.65
C ASP A 2 -12.91 8.36 20.49
N PRO A 3 -13.36 7.36 21.25
CA PRO A 3 -12.88 5.98 21.17
C PRO A 3 -13.45 5.22 19.94
N ASN A 4 -14.10 5.93 19.02
CA ASN A 4 -14.72 5.39 17.81
C ASN A 4 -14.14 6.06 16.56
N TYR A 5 -12.82 6.24 16.49
CA TYR A 5 -12.19 6.29 15.18
C TYR A 5 -12.20 4.84 14.67
N ASP A 6 -13.31 4.46 14.02
CA ASP A 6 -13.31 3.27 13.17
C ASP A 6 -12.33 3.60 12.06
N ASP A 7 -11.13 3.05 12.18
CA ASP A 7 -9.96 3.43 11.40
C ASP A 7 -10.10 3.03 9.92
N GLY A 8 -11.31 2.68 9.45
CA GLY A 8 -11.62 2.17 8.11
C GLY A 8 -11.03 0.79 7.82
N LEU A 9 -10.12 0.31 8.66
CA LEU A 9 -9.37 -0.95 8.51
C LEU A 9 -10.09 -2.17 9.12
N ASN A 10 -11.36 -2.05 9.47
CA ASN A 10 -12.11 -3.16 10.08
C ASN A 10 -12.28 -4.29 9.06
N GLY A 11 -11.55 -5.40 9.25
CA GLY A 11 -11.47 -6.51 8.28
C GLY A 11 -10.27 -6.45 7.32
N TYR A 12 -9.40 -5.44 7.44
CA TYR A 12 -8.14 -5.35 6.72
C TYR A 12 -6.97 -5.81 7.60
N ARG A 13 -5.99 -6.46 6.99
CA ARG A 13 -4.72 -6.89 7.60
C ARG A 13 -3.55 -6.19 6.92
N LEU A 14 -2.53 -5.84 7.69
CA LEU A 14 -1.29 -5.28 7.16
C LEU A 14 -0.65 -6.27 6.18
N LEU A 15 -0.40 -5.79 4.96
CA LEU A 15 0.24 -6.51 3.88
C LEU A 15 1.73 -6.16 3.78
N ALA A 16 2.06 -4.87 3.83
CA ALA A 16 3.43 -4.36 3.79
C ALA A 16 3.54 -2.98 4.43
N GLU A 17 4.66 -2.73 5.09
CA GLU A 17 5.04 -1.41 5.60
C GLU A 17 6.13 -0.85 4.69
N PHE A 18 5.90 0.34 4.14
CA PHE A 18 6.91 1.12 3.43
C PHE A 18 7.27 2.35 4.27
N PRO A 19 8.40 3.01 3.97
CA PRO A 19 8.78 4.23 4.69
C PRO A 19 7.72 5.33 4.58
N ASP A 20 7.02 5.38 3.45
CA ASP A 20 6.11 6.47 3.10
C ASP A 20 4.63 6.15 3.34
N TYR A 21 4.26 4.87 3.31
CA TYR A 21 2.88 4.40 3.47
C TYR A 21 2.84 2.94 3.90
N ASP A 22 1.68 2.50 4.38
CA ASP A 22 1.37 1.12 4.66
C ASP A 22 0.31 0.60 3.68
N LEU A 23 0.45 -0.67 3.28
CA LEU A 23 -0.56 -1.39 2.52
C LEU A 23 -1.31 -2.34 3.43
N TYR A 24 -2.63 -2.27 3.39
CA TYR A 24 -3.54 -3.18 4.08
C TYR A 24 -4.36 -3.95 3.06
N VAL A 25 -4.73 -5.20 3.33
CA VAL A 25 -5.55 -6.03 2.42
C VAL A 25 -6.68 -6.70 3.19
N ASN A 26 -7.86 -6.88 2.61
CA ASN A 26 -8.94 -7.68 3.20
C ASN A 26 -9.07 -9.07 2.54
N ASP A 27 -10.10 -9.83 2.92
CA ASP A 27 -10.36 -11.16 2.35
C ASP A 27 -10.93 -11.12 0.91
N ASP A 28 -11.45 -9.97 0.46
CA ASP A 28 -11.95 -9.73 -0.89
C ASP A 28 -10.85 -9.24 -1.87
N ASN A 29 -9.57 -9.25 -1.46
CA ASN A 29 -8.44 -8.68 -2.19
C ASN A 29 -8.56 -7.17 -2.47
N ALA A 30 -9.35 -6.44 -1.67
CA ALA A 30 -9.26 -4.99 -1.63
C ALA A 30 -8.02 -4.59 -0.83
N VAL A 31 -7.24 -3.65 -1.37
CA VAL A 31 -6.02 -3.11 -0.79
C VAL A 31 -6.21 -1.63 -0.49
N ILE A 32 -5.84 -1.21 0.71
CA ILE A 32 -5.81 0.19 1.12
C ILE A 32 -4.35 0.62 1.27
N GLN A 33 -3.99 1.70 0.60
CA GLN A 33 -2.72 2.41 0.82
C GLN A 33 -2.97 3.60 1.74
N ARG A 34 -2.35 3.57 2.91
CA ARG A 34 -2.43 4.64 3.90
C ARG A 34 -1.08 5.31 4.05
N PHE A 35 -1.01 6.60 3.75
CA PHE A 35 0.22 7.38 3.90
C PHE A 35 0.52 7.69 5.37
N ASN A 36 1.80 7.63 5.74
CA ASN A 36 2.24 7.92 7.11
C ASN A 36 2.05 9.42 7.43
N GLU A 37 1.57 9.75 8.64
CA GLU A 37 1.16 11.09 9.11
C GLU A 37 2.24 12.22 9.04
N GLY A 38 3.44 11.94 8.52
CA GLY A 38 4.49 12.94 8.24
C GLY A 38 4.60 13.38 6.78
N ILE A 39 4.15 12.56 5.83
CA ILE A 39 4.34 12.79 4.38
C ILE A 39 3.11 13.43 3.73
N ALA A 40 1.93 13.24 4.31
CA ALA A 40 0.64 13.76 3.83
C ALA A 40 0.47 15.30 3.83
N ASN A 41 1.54 16.08 4.05
CA ASN A 41 1.48 17.54 4.21
C ASN A 41 1.29 18.35 2.92
N SER A 42 1.23 17.73 1.73
CA SER A 42 1.04 18.50 0.49
C SER A 42 0.04 17.94 -0.52
N TRP A 43 -0.18 16.62 -0.59
CA TRP A 43 -1.13 16.03 -1.54
C TRP A 43 -1.68 14.73 -0.94
N GLN A 44 -3.00 14.59 -0.89
CA GLN A 44 -3.76 13.38 -0.51
C GLN A 44 -3.78 13.00 0.98
N GLU A 45 -4.64 13.66 1.75
CA GLU A 45 -5.17 13.18 3.05
C GLU A 45 -6.15 11.98 2.89
N PHE A 46 -6.09 11.24 1.78
CA PHE A 46 -7.05 10.19 1.46
C PHE A 46 -6.32 8.86 1.34
N ASP A 47 -6.77 7.88 2.12
CA ASP A 47 -6.46 6.47 1.89
C ASP A 47 -6.84 6.12 0.44
N LEU A 48 -5.94 5.50 -0.30
CA LEU A 48 -6.23 5.03 -1.66
C LEU A 48 -6.71 3.58 -1.60
N ASP A 49 -7.91 3.34 -2.11
CA ASP A 49 -8.52 2.02 -2.23
C ASP A 49 -8.32 1.42 -3.63
N PHE A 50 -7.82 0.19 -3.66
CA PHE A 50 -7.57 -0.58 -4.86
C PHE A 50 -8.28 -1.92 -4.75
N ALA A 51 -9.06 -2.29 -5.77
CA ALA A 51 -9.65 -3.62 -5.87
C ALA A 51 -8.82 -4.46 -6.84
N PHE A 52 -8.15 -5.49 -6.34
CA PHE A 52 -7.32 -6.37 -7.15
C PHE A 52 -8.02 -7.68 -7.47
N ASP A 53 -7.90 -8.13 -8.72
CA ASP A 53 -8.19 -9.51 -9.07
C ASP A 53 -7.10 -10.44 -8.51
N GLN A 54 -7.37 -11.75 -8.53
CA GLN A 54 -6.45 -12.75 -7.95
C GLN A 54 -5.05 -12.68 -8.57
N GLU A 55 -4.95 -12.47 -9.88
CA GLU A 55 -3.66 -12.40 -10.61
C GLU A 55 -2.84 -11.17 -10.18
N ASP A 56 -3.47 -10.00 -10.08
CA ASP A 56 -2.80 -8.77 -9.65
C ASP A 56 -2.40 -8.85 -8.18
N MET A 57 -3.23 -9.45 -7.32
CA MET A 57 -2.92 -9.65 -5.92
C MET A 57 -1.72 -10.59 -5.71
N GLU A 58 -1.59 -11.63 -6.53
CA GLU A 58 -0.40 -12.49 -6.51
C GLU A 58 0.85 -11.74 -6.98
N THR A 59 0.71 -10.89 -7.99
CA THR A 59 1.78 -10.02 -8.49
C THR A 59 2.24 -9.04 -7.41
N LEU A 60 1.30 -8.36 -6.73
CA LEU A 60 1.57 -7.46 -5.61
C LEU A 60 2.31 -8.17 -4.48
N LYS A 61 1.80 -9.33 -4.03
CA LYS A 61 2.43 -10.12 -2.96
C LYS A 61 3.85 -10.54 -3.33
N LYS A 62 4.07 -10.90 -4.59
CA LYS A 62 5.40 -11.29 -5.09
C LYS A 62 6.35 -10.10 -5.10
N ALA A 63 5.92 -8.94 -5.59
CA ALA A 63 6.71 -7.72 -5.59
C ALA A 63 7.07 -7.28 -4.16
N ILE A 64 6.11 -7.29 -3.24
CA ILE A 64 6.34 -7.00 -1.81
C ILE A 64 7.37 -7.95 -1.20
N LYS A 65 7.27 -9.25 -1.48
CA LYS A 65 8.23 -10.23 -0.97
C LYS A 65 9.64 -9.98 -1.51
N LEU A 66 9.75 -9.57 -2.78
CA LEU A 66 11.02 -9.18 -3.38
C LEU A 66 11.56 -7.91 -2.69
N TYR A 67 10.73 -6.91 -2.47
CA TYR A 67 11.09 -5.67 -1.75
C TYR A 67 11.72 -5.99 -0.38
N GLN A 68 11.04 -6.80 0.44
CA GLN A 68 11.49 -7.15 1.79
C GLN A 68 12.80 -7.96 1.83
N SER A 69 13.11 -8.67 0.74
CA SER A 69 14.32 -9.51 0.64
C SER A 69 15.47 -8.82 -0.11
N SER A 70 15.28 -7.59 -0.58
CA SER A 70 16.22 -6.87 -1.42
C SER A 70 17.06 -5.86 -0.65
N ASP A 71 18.26 -5.57 -1.15
CA ASP A 71 19.06 -4.43 -0.68
C ASP A 71 18.33 -3.09 -0.91
N PRO A 72 18.63 -2.03 -0.14
CA PRO A 72 17.91 -0.75 -0.19
C PRO A 72 17.75 -0.15 -1.60
N ILE A 73 18.78 -0.27 -2.45
CA ILE A 73 18.76 0.24 -3.83
C ILE A 73 17.75 -0.52 -4.71
N GLN A 74 17.63 -1.84 -4.52
CA GLN A 74 16.68 -2.66 -5.27
C GLN A 74 15.28 -2.56 -4.67
N ALA A 75 15.18 -2.48 -3.34
CA ALA A 75 13.95 -2.22 -2.63
C ALA A 75 13.30 -0.92 -3.12
N GLU A 76 14.05 0.17 -3.28
CA GLU A 76 13.52 1.43 -3.83
C GLU A 76 12.96 1.27 -5.25
N LYS A 77 13.63 0.51 -6.12
CA LYS A 77 13.14 0.24 -7.48
C LYS A 77 11.85 -0.58 -7.47
N ILE A 78 11.80 -1.62 -6.65
CA ILE A 78 10.61 -2.49 -6.52
C ILE A 78 9.45 -1.69 -5.92
N LYS A 79 9.70 -0.83 -4.94
CA LYS A 79 8.68 0.08 -4.41
C LYS A 79 8.08 0.94 -5.53
N LYS A 80 8.93 1.55 -6.34
CA LYS A 80 8.48 2.37 -7.47
C LYS A 80 7.69 1.57 -8.51
N GLU A 81 8.09 0.32 -8.76
CA GLU A 81 7.35 -0.60 -9.63
C GLU A 81 5.96 -0.92 -9.06
N ILE A 82 5.84 -1.16 -7.75
CA ILE A 82 4.56 -1.37 -7.07
C ILE A 82 3.68 -0.11 -7.20
N GLU A 83 4.22 1.08 -6.96
CA GLU A 83 3.49 2.35 -7.07
C GLU A 83 2.96 2.60 -8.49
N VAL A 84 3.81 2.43 -9.51
CA VAL A 84 3.49 2.80 -10.90
C VAL A 84 2.75 1.70 -11.66
N GLU A 85 3.21 0.45 -11.57
CA GLU A 85 2.70 -0.64 -12.42
C GLU A 85 1.57 -1.43 -11.75
N ILE A 86 1.48 -1.43 -10.41
CA ILE A 86 0.50 -2.25 -9.67
C ILE A 86 -0.60 -1.38 -9.05
N LEU A 87 -0.23 -0.38 -8.24
CA LEU A 87 -1.19 0.54 -7.64
C LEU A 87 -1.69 1.57 -8.68
N GLY A 88 -0.91 1.82 -9.73
CA GLY A 88 -1.33 2.71 -10.81
C GLY A 88 -1.39 4.18 -10.39
N GLU A 89 -0.50 4.62 -9.49
CA GLU A 89 -0.30 6.03 -9.21
C GLU A 89 0.07 6.72 -10.54
N VAL A 90 -0.92 7.42 -11.11
CA VAL A 90 -0.79 8.21 -12.32
C VAL A 90 0.06 9.44 -11.98
N ASP A 91 1.30 9.42 -12.45
CA ASP A 91 2.11 10.62 -12.68
C ASP A 91 1.24 11.62 -13.48
N GLU A 92 0.76 12.70 -12.84
CA GLU A 92 0.34 13.94 -13.53
C GLU A 92 1.43 15.02 -13.39
#